data_AF-A0AAU7Q9F5-F1
#
_entry.id   AF-A0AAU7Q9F5-F1
#
_cell.length_a   1.000
_cell.length_b   1.000
_cell.length_c   1.000
_cell.angle_alpha   90.00
_cell.angle_beta   90.00
_cell.angle_gamma   90.00
#
_symmetry.space_group_name_H-M   'P 1'
#
loop_
_entity.id
_entity.type
_entity.pdbx_description
1 polymer ?
#
loop_
_entity_poly.entity_id
_entity_poly.type
_entity_poly.pdbx_seq_one_letter_code
_entity_poly.pdbx_strand_id
1 'polypeptide(L)'
;MSQAGQQIADFFSRWQLHAARSNHSCRIAIKTGARGELCAVCTSRPNEKIRFPLPLSDICLESSAPGYLSFKGLHNTATPAHVTLGNPAGSVKIIVSGTGRLRLCSVKGRFAGIPSC
;
A
#
# COMPACT_ATOMS: atom_id res chain seq x y z
N MET A 1 -4.73 14.35 -2.92
CA MET A 1 -3.60 13.41 -2.80
C MET A 1 -3.25 13.02 -1.36
N SER A 2 -3.17 13.95 -0.40
CA SER A 2 -2.82 13.62 1.00
C SER A 2 -3.70 12.56 1.64
N GLN A 3 -5.02 12.76 1.61
CA GLN A 3 -5.99 11.83 2.16
C GLN A 3 -5.91 10.45 1.49
N ALA A 4 -5.80 10.40 0.16
CA ALA A 4 -5.69 9.14 -0.56
C ALA A 4 -4.39 8.38 -0.23
N GLY A 5 -3.27 9.10 -0.12
CA GLY A 5 -1.99 8.54 0.32
C GLY A 5 -2.07 7.98 1.74
N GLN A 6 -2.71 8.70 2.65
CA GLN A 6 -2.92 8.25 4.02
C GLN A 6 -3.80 7.00 4.09
N GLN A 7 -4.91 6.97 3.33
CA GLN A 7 -5.81 5.81 3.32
C GLN A 7 -5.13 4.53 2.82
N ILE A 8 -4.26 4.61 1.80
CA ILE A 8 -3.48 3.46 1.35
C ILE A 8 -2.41 3.07 2.38
N ALA A 9 -1.73 4.04 3.00
CA ALA A 9 -0.79 3.77 4.08
C ALA A 9 -1.46 3.06 5.26
N ASP A 10 -2.66 3.51 5.65
CA ASP A 10 -3.47 2.89 6.71
C ASP A 10 -3.97 1.50 6.31
N PHE A 11 -4.28 1.29 5.02
CA PHE A 11 -4.63 -0.03 4.50
C PHE A 11 -3.44 -1.00 4.63
N PHE A 12 -2.23 -0.59 4.22
CA PHE A 12 -1.02 -1.40 4.39
C PHE A 12 -0.68 -1.66 5.84
N SER A 13 -0.77 -0.63 6.69
CA SER A 13 -0.49 -0.73 8.13
C SER A 13 -1.41 -1.73 8.82
N ARG A 14 -2.71 -1.72 8.48
CA ARG A 14 -3.67 -2.70 8.99
C ARG A 14 -3.27 -4.14 8.67
N TRP A 15 -2.85 -4.42 7.44
CA TRP A 15 -2.45 -5.78 7.05
C TRP A 15 -1.08 -6.20 7.59
N GLN A 16 -0.15 -5.25 7.71
CA GLN A 16 1.12 -5.47 8.39
C GLN A 16 0.87 -5.88 9.86
N LEU A 17 0.04 -5.13 10.58
CA LEU A 17 -0.30 -5.41 11.97
C LEU A 17 -1.04 -6.74 12.12
N HIS A 18 -1.99 -7.04 11.22
CA HIS A 18 -2.72 -8.31 11.22
C HIS A 18 -1.79 -9.50 11.00
N ALA A 19 -0.88 -9.41 10.03
CA ALA A 19 0.13 -10.42 9.76
C ALA A 19 1.01 -10.65 11.00
N ALA A 20 1.52 -9.58 11.61
CA ALA A 20 2.36 -9.61 12.80
C ALA A 20 1.66 -10.24 14.01
N ARG A 21 0.44 -9.80 14.34
CA ARG A 21 -0.32 -10.30 15.51
C ARG A 21 -0.65 -11.78 15.41
N SER A 22 -0.87 -12.27 14.20
CA SER A 22 -1.37 -13.63 13.97
C SER A 22 -0.29 -14.59 13.48
N ASN A 23 0.98 -14.16 13.38
CA ASN A 23 2.08 -14.94 12.77
C ASN A 23 1.73 -15.53 11.40
N HIS A 24 0.92 -14.82 10.63
CA HIS A 24 0.43 -15.26 9.32
C HIS A 24 0.97 -14.35 8.22
N SER A 25 0.85 -14.81 6.97
CA SER A 25 1.24 -14.01 5.81
C SER A 25 0.02 -13.36 5.18
N CYS A 26 0.11 -12.08 4.87
CA CYS A 26 -0.89 -11.33 4.12
C CYS A 26 -0.30 -10.89 2.80
N ARG A 27 -0.95 -11.24 1.69
CA ARG A 27 -0.60 -10.83 0.34
C ARG A 27 -1.55 -9.71 -0.10
N ILE A 28 -1.00 -8.60 -0.55
CA ILE A 28 -1.75 -7.50 -1.16
C ILE A 28 -1.47 -7.54 -2.66
N ALA A 29 -2.44 -8.01 -3.43
CA ALA A 29 -2.44 -7.87 -4.88
C ALA A 29 -2.69 -6.41 -5.26
N ILE A 30 -1.97 -5.94 -6.28
CA ILE A 30 -1.96 -4.56 -6.74
C ILE A 30 -2.32 -4.56 -8.21
N LYS A 31 -3.48 -3.98 -8.52
CA LYS A 31 -3.90 -3.66 -9.89
C LYS A 31 -3.54 -2.20 -10.15
N THR A 32 -2.68 -1.94 -11.13
CA THR A 32 -2.22 -0.59 -11.50
C THR A 32 -3.19 0.10 -12.48
N GLY A 33 -2.99 1.42 -12.68
CA GLY A 33 -3.76 2.26 -13.61
C GLY A 33 -4.82 3.15 -12.93
N ALA A 34 -5.60 3.86 -13.74
CA ALA A 34 -6.63 4.84 -13.32
C ALA A 34 -7.83 4.24 -12.55
N ARG A 35 -7.98 2.91 -12.58
CA ARG A 35 -8.94 2.15 -11.77
C ARG A 35 -8.22 1.07 -10.99
N GLY A 36 -7.07 1.44 -10.45
CA GLY A 36 -6.30 0.54 -9.62
C GLY A 36 -7.11 0.04 -8.42
N GLU A 37 -6.73 -1.13 -7.93
CA GLU A 37 -7.38 -1.78 -6.79
C GLU A 37 -6.30 -2.49 -5.99
N LEU A 38 -6.43 -2.44 -4.68
CA LEU A 38 -5.66 -3.26 -3.76
C LEU A 38 -6.55 -4.37 -3.24
N CYS A 39 -6.05 -5.60 -3.21
CA CYS A 39 -6.80 -6.75 -2.70
C CYS A 39 -5.94 -7.54 -1.73
N ALA A 40 -6.34 -7.56 -0.46
CA ALA A 40 -5.64 -8.26 0.59
C ALA A 40 -6.25 -9.65 0.85
N VAL A 41 -5.37 -10.64 0.97
CA VAL A 41 -5.71 -12.02 1.35
C VAL A 41 -4.66 -12.50 2.35
N CYS A 42 -5.10 -13.08 3.46
CA CYS A 42 -4.19 -13.60 4.48
C CYS A 42 -4.31 -15.11 4.64
N THR A 43 -3.21 -15.80 4.95
CA THR A 43 -3.21 -17.25 5.20
C THR A 43 -4.08 -17.64 6.39
N SER A 44 -4.30 -16.70 7.33
CA SER A 44 -5.23 -16.87 8.45
C SER A 44 -6.68 -17.00 8.02
N ARG A 45 -7.04 -16.45 6.85
CA ARG A 45 -8.40 -16.33 6.33
C ARG A 45 -8.37 -16.42 4.79
N PRO A 46 -8.03 -17.58 4.22
CA PRO A 46 -7.74 -17.71 2.78
C PRO A 46 -8.93 -17.41 1.87
N ASN A 47 -10.15 -17.54 2.39
CA ASN A 47 -11.39 -17.27 1.66
C ASN A 47 -11.89 -15.82 1.82
N GLU A 48 -11.26 -15.02 2.67
CA GLU A 48 -11.62 -13.62 2.89
C GLU A 48 -10.71 -12.72 2.04
N LYS A 49 -11.31 -12.07 1.03
CA LYS A 49 -10.63 -11.11 0.16
C LYS A 49 -11.14 -9.71 0.47
N ILE A 50 -10.27 -8.85 0.98
CA ILE A 50 -10.64 -7.46 1.25
C ILE A 50 -10.14 -6.58 0.10
N ARG A 51 -11.08 -6.03 -0.65
CA ARG A 51 -10.81 -5.10 -1.75
C ARG A 51 -10.83 -3.67 -1.26
N PHE A 52 -9.92 -2.87 -1.79
CA PHE A 52 -9.82 -1.45 -1.54
C PHE A 52 -9.69 -0.75 -2.90
N PRO A 53 -10.79 -0.20 -3.46
CA PRO A 53 -10.73 0.62 -4.65
C PRO A 53 -10.06 1.96 -4.34
N LEU A 54 -9.44 2.59 -5.34
CA LEU A 54 -8.87 3.93 -5.16
C LEU A 54 -9.97 4.95 -4.80
N PRO A 55 -9.67 5.90 -3.90
CA PRO A 55 -10.68 6.81 -3.35
C PRO A 55 -11.09 7.94 -4.32
N LEU A 56 -10.33 8.19 -5.39
CA LEU A 56 -10.64 9.21 -6.40
C LEU A 56 -10.45 8.62 -7.81
N SER A 57 -11.32 9.03 -8.74
CA SER A 57 -11.36 8.54 -10.12
C SER A 57 -10.22 9.08 -11.01
N ASP A 58 -9.56 10.16 -10.59
CA ASP A 58 -8.44 10.78 -11.30
C ASP A 58 -7.07 10.30 -10.81
N ILE A 59 -7.04 9.39 -9.82
CA ILE A 59 -5.80 8.80 -9.32
C ILE A 59 -5.41 7.58 -10.17
N CYS A 60 -4.18 7.61 -10.69
CA CYS A 60 -3.48 6.44 -11.20
C CYS A 60 -2.64 5.79 -10.11
N LEU A 61 -2.71 4.47 -10.01
CA LEU A 61 -1.87 3.66 -9.14
C LEU A 61 -0.73 3.02 -9.94
N GLU A 62 0.49 3.18 -9.48
CA GLU A 62 1.68 2.50 -9.99
C GLU A 62 2.36 1.73 -8.87
N SER A 63 3.09 0.67 -9.22
CA SER A 63 3.76 -0.19 -8.24
C SER A 63 5.09 -0.67 -8.79
N SER A 64 6.10 -0.70 -7.94
CA SER A 64 7.38 -1.34 -8.24
C SER A 64 7.35 -2.86 -8.07
N ALA A 65 6.35 -3.38 -7.36
CA ALA A 65 6.19 -4.81 -7.17
C ALA A 65 5.46 -5.44 -8.37
N PRO A 66 5.87 -6.65 -8.82
CA PRO A 66 5.20 -7.37 -9.89
C PRO A 66 3.88 -7.97 -9.39
N GLY A 67 2.82 -7.15 -9.41
CA GLY A 67 1.44 -7.54 -9.17
C GLY A 67 1.04 -7.76 -7.70
N TYR A 68 1.99 -7.91 -6.76
CA TYR A 68 1.67 -8.02 -5.34
C TYR A 68 2.86 -7.70 -4.42
N LEU A 69 2.55 -7.37 -3.17
CA LEU A 69 3.49 -7.38 -2.05
C LEU A 69 2.97 -8.28 -0.93
N SER A 70 3.85 -8.70 -0.02
CA SER A 70 3.48 -9.53 1.11
C SER A 70 3.99 -8.94 2.42
N PHE A 71 3.17 -9.02 3.47
CA PHE A 71 3.58 -8.88 4.86
C PHE A 71 3.63 -10.26 5.50
N LYS A 72 4.73 -10.59 6.15
CA LYS A 72 4.95 -11.87 6.83
C LYS A 72 5.08 -11.59 8.32
N GLY A 73 4.15 -12.12 9.11
CA GLY A 73 4.20 -11.98 10.56
C GLY A 73 5.46 -12.58 11.17
N LEU A 74 5.89 -13.73 10.64
CA LEU A 74 7.16 -14.33 11.02
C LEU A 74 8.32 -13.37 10.68
N HIS A 75 9.04 -12.95 11.71
CA HIS A 75 10.12 -11.96 11.68
C HIS A 75 9.69 -10.54 11.27
N ASN A 76 8.39 -10.24 11.20
CA ASN A 76 7.85 -8.93 10.81
C ASN A 76 8.46 -8.40 9.50
N THR A 77 8.54 -9.26 8.48
CA THR A 77 9.16 -8.92 7.20
C THR A 77 8.12 -8.56 6.15
N ALA A 78 8.55 -7.90 5.08
CA ALA A 78 7.71 -7.61 3.93
C ALA A 78 8.47 -7.73 2.61
N THR A 79 7.74 -7.84 1.50
CA THR A 79 8.30 -7.63 0.16
C THR A 79 8.71 -6.17 0.01
N PRO A 80 10.01 -5.84 -0.20
CA PRO A 80 10.41 -4.47 -0.46
C PRO A 80 9.76 -3.96 -1.74
N ALA A 81 9.03 -2.87 -1.64
CA ALA A 81 8.30 -2.30 -2.76
C ALA A 81 7.97 -0.83 -2.52
N HIS A 82 7.52 -0.14 -3.56
CA HIS A 82 6.80 1.10 -3.40
C HIS A 82 5.58 1.14 -4.33
N VAL A 83 4.60 1.92 -3.89
CA VAL A 83 3.37 2.20 -4.63
C VAL A 83 3.23 3.70 -4.75
N THR A 84 3.01 4.19 -5.97
CA THR A 84 2.85 5.62 -6.25
C THR A 84 1.40 5.88 -6.62
N LEU A 85 0.79 6.87 -5.98
CA LEU A 85 -0.48 7.45 -6.41
C LEU A 85 -0.18 8.78 -7.09
N GLY A 86 -0.72 8.98 -8.29
CA GLY A 86 -0.54 10.23 -9.03
C GLY A 86 -1.81 10.69 -9.71
N ASN A 87 -1.98 12.01 -9.78
CA ASN A 87 -2.93 12.69 -10.64
C ASN A 87 -2.28 13.96 -11.21
N PRO A 88 -2.96 14.77 -12.05
CA PRO A 88 -2.38 16.01 -12.58
C PRO A 88 -1.92 17.01 -11.51
N ALA A 89 -2.56 17.02 -10.32
CA ALA A 89 -2.23 17.92 -9.22
C ALA A 89 -0.95 17.50 -8.46
N GLY A 90 -0.51 16.25 -8.57
CA GLY A 90 0.75 15.77 -8.00
C GLY A 90 0.73 14.28 -7.67
N SER A 91 1.77 13.83 -6.97
CA SER A 91 1.95 12.42 -6.65
C SER A 91 2.58 12.18 -5.28
N VAL A 92 2.20 11.07 -4.68
CA VAL A 92 2.70 10.58 -3.39
C VAL A 92 3.13 9.13 -3.54
N LYS A 93 4.13 8.72 -2.77
CA LYS A 93 4.71 7.38 -2.78
C LYS A 93 4.64 6.77 -1.39
N ILE A 94 4.16 5.53 -1.32
CA ILE A 94 4.23 4.68 -0.14
C ILE A 94 5.37 3.69 -0.37
N ILE A 95 6.36 3.71 0.50
CA ILE A 95 7.51 2.82 0.49
C ILE A 95 7.31 1.75 1.56
N VAL A 96 7.50 0.49 1.19
CA VAL A 96 7.50 -0.68 2.05
C VAL A 96 8.91 -1.24 2.10
N SER A 97 9.54 -1.21 3.27
CA SER A 97 10.88 -1.81 3.46
C SER A 97 10.81 -3.33 3.65
N GLY A 98 11.94 -4.03 3.53
CA GLY A 98 12.03 -5.46 3.83
C GLY A 98 11.67 -5.83 5.28
N THR A 99 11.84 -4.88 6.21
CA THR A 99 11.43 -5.00 7.62
C THR A 99 9.98 -4.56 7.87
N GLY A 100 9.19 -4.39 6.81
CA GLY A 100 7.78 -3.99 6.91
C GLY A 100 7.52 -2.51 7.20
N ARG A 101 8.53 -1.68 7.52
CA ARG A 101 8.33 -0.24 7.74
C ARG A 101 7.67 0.42 6.54
N LEU A 102 6.65 1.23 6.82
CA LEU A 102 5.91 2.03 5.85
C LEU A 102 6.36 3.49 5.93
N ARG A 103 6.59 4.12 4.77
CA ARG A 103 6.85 5.57 4.68
C ARG A 103 6.00 6.18 3.58
N LEU A 104 5.24 7.20 3.91
CA LEU A 104 4.52 8.04 2.97
C LEU A 104 5.35 9.31 2.70
N CYS A 105 5.61 9.60 1.42
CA CYS A 105 6.30 10.83 1.01
C CYS A 105 5.75 11.38 -0.32
N SER A 106 5.95 12.66 -0.58
CA SER A 106 5.51 13.33 -1.81
C SER A 106 6.60 13.29 -2.88
N VAL A 107 6.22 12.90 -4.10
CA VAL A 107 7.13 12.88 -5.27
C VAL A 107 6.96 14.16 -6.10
N LYS A 108 5.72 14.60 -6.31
CA LYS A 108 5.39 15.85 -7.00
C LYS A 108 4.30 16.59 -6.26
N GLY A 109 4.50 17.88 -6.03
CA GLY A 109 3.59 18.74 -5.27
C GLY A 109 4.01 18.87 -3.81
N ARG A 110 3.26 19.68 -3.05
CA ARG A 110 3.41 19.82 -1.60
C ARG A 110 2.06 19.52 -0.97
N PHE A 111 2.06 18.60 -0.01
CA PHE A 111 0.84 18.18 0.68
C PHE A 111 1.05 18.30 2.18
N ALA A 112 0.09 18.92 2.88
CA ALA A 112 0.17 19.10 4.32
C ALA A 112 0.37 17.74 5.02
N GLY A 113 1.34 17.66 5.92
CA GLY A 113 1.65 16.45 6.70
C GLY A 113 2.41 15.36 5.94
N ILE A 114 2.72 15.54 4.65
CA ILE A 114 3.51 14.57 3.88
C ILE A 114 4.85 15.19 3.50
N PRO A 115 5.99 14.67 4.02
CA PRO A 115 7.31 15.17 3.65
C PRO A 115 7.65 14.81 2.21
N SER A 116 8.56 15.54 1.58
CA SER A 116 9.10 15.13 0.28
C SER A 116 9.85 13.80 0.39
N CYS A 117 9.77 13.02 -0.69
CA CYS A 117 10.81 12.04 -0.98
C CYS A 117 12.05 12.82 -1.45
#